data_AF-A0A959CK37-F1
#
_entry.id   AF-A0A959CK37-F1
#
_cell.length_a   1.000
_cell.length_b   1.000
_cell.length_c   1.000
_cell.angle_alpha   90.00
_cell.angle_beta   90.00
_cell.angle_gamma   90.00
#
_symmetry.space_group_name_H-M   'P 1'
#
loop_
_entity.id
_entity.type
_entity.pdbx_description
1 polymer ?
#
loop_
_entity_poly.entity_id
_entity_poly.type
_entity_poly.pdbx_seq_one_letter_code
_entity_poly.pdbx_strand_id
1 'polypeptide(L)' 'MSIEALRSEILKLSKPQRLEFAHFILDTLVEENEGGFSLSEEQKQEMNRRIESIKEGTSSTFSWEEVIAYAKSNA' A
#
# COMPACT_ATOMS: atom_id res chain seq x y z
N MET A 1 -11.75 6.64 -21.78
CA MET A 1 -12.03 7.46 -20.58
C MET A 1 -10.70 8.01 -20.07
N SER A 2 -10.61 9.27 -19.65
CA SER A 2 -9.35 9.79 -19.07
C SER A 2 -9.18 9.34 -17.62
N ILE A 3 -7.96 9.42 -17.09
CA ILE A 3 -7.66 9.10 -15.69
C ILE A 3 -8.40 10.05 -14.75
N GLU A 4 -8.54 11.32 -15.14
CA GLU A 4 -9.29 12.34 -14.39
C GLU A 4 -10.78 12.00 -14.30
N ALA A 5 -11.36 11.53 -15.41
CA ALA A 5 -12.75 11.08 -15.43
C ALA A 5 -12.94 9.83 -14.54
N LEU A 6 -12.04 8.87 -14.62
CA LEU A 6 -12.08 7.67 -13.76
C LEU A 6 -11.96 8.03 -12.28
N ARG A 7 -11.07 8.96 -11.92
CA ARG A 7 -10.92 9.45 -10.54
C ARG A 7 -12.23 10.06 -10.03
N SER A 8 -12.92 10.84 -10.85
CA SER A 8 -14.22 11.42 -10.51
C SER A 8 -15.27 10.34 -10.23
N GLU A 9 -15.32 9.28 -11.03
CA GLU A 9 -16.25 8.16 -10.83
C GLU A 9 -15.94 7.35 -9.56
N ILE A 10 -14.65 7.09 -9.27
CA ILE A 10 -14.23 6.39 -8.03
C ILE A 10 -14.66 7.17 -6.78
N LEU A 11 -14.64 8.51 -6.83
CA LEU A 11 -15.09 9.35 -5.73
C LEU A 11 -16.60 9.29 -5.48
N LYS A 12 -17.41 8.76 -6.41
CA LYS A 12 -18.84 8.52 -6.19
C LYS A 12 -19.11 7.22 -5.43
N LEU A 13 -18.15 6.29 -5.40
CA LEU A 13 -18.27 5.03 -4.68
C LEU A 13 -18.26 5.25 -3.17
N SER A 14 -18.97 4.39 -2.44
CA SER A 14 -18.86 4.29 -0.98
C SER A 14 -17.47 3.80 -0.56
N LYS A 15 -17.08 4.02 0.71
CA LYS A 15 -15.76 3.58 1.21
C LYS A 15 -15.51 2.07 1.00
N PRO A 16 -16.45 1.15 1.29
CA PRO A 16 -16.24 -0.28 1.01
C PRO A 16 -16.01 -0.57 -0.48
N GLN A 17 -16.78 0.06 -1.36
CA GLN A 17 -16.65 -0.12 -2.81
C GLN A 17 -15.33 0.43 -3.35
N ARG A 18 -14.80 1.52 -2.76
CA ARG A 18 -13.46 2.01 -3.11
C ARG A 18 -12.36 1.04 -2.70
N LEU A 19 -12.51 0.38 -1.56
CA LEU A 19 -11.57 -0.64 -1.10
C LEU A 19 -11.59 -1.86 -2.03
N GLU A 20 -12.78 -2.34 -2.38
CA GLU A 20 -12.97 -3.42 -3.35
C GLU A 20 -12.35 -3.08 -4.71
N PHE A 21 -12.59 -1.86 -5.21
CA PHE A 21 -11.97 -1.39 -6.45
C PHE A 21 -10.44 -1.30 -6.35
N ALA A 22 -9.90 -0.86 -5.21
CA ALA A 22 -8.45 -0.81 -5.00
C ALA A 22 -7.83 -2.22 -5.03
N HIS A 23 -8.45 -3.21 -4.39
CA HIS A 23 -8.00 -4.60 -4.46
C HIS A 23 -8.02 -5.13 -5.89
N PHE A 24 -9.13 -4.93 -6.62
CA PHE A 24 -9.22 -5.33 -8.02
C PHE A 24 -8.07 -4.76 -8.87
N ILE A 25 -7.76 -3.46 -8.74
CA ILE A 25 -6.65 -2.86 -9.47
C ILE A 25 -5.31 -3.49 -9.08
N LEU A 26 -5.07 -3.71 -7.78
CA LEU A 26 -3.84 -4.36 -7.33
C LEU A 26 -3.71 -5.78 -7.88
N ASP A 27 -4.80 -6.54 -7.93
CA ASP A 27 -4.82 -7.91 -8.48
C ASP A 27 -4.48 -7.89 -9.99
N THR A 28 -5.03 -6.95 -10.76
CA THR A 28 -4.68 -6.82 -12.19
C THR A 28 -3.20 -6.51 -12.42
N LEU A 29 -2.57 -5.70 -11.55
CA LEU A 29 -1.14 -5.39 -11.65
C LEU A 29 -0.24 -6.58 -11.29
N VAL A 30 -0.74 -7.53 -10.51
CA VAL A 30 -0.06 -8.79 -10.23
C VAL A 30 -0.18 -9.74 -11.43
N GLU A 31 -1.36 -9.81 -12.04
CA GLU A 31 -1.63 -10.66 -13.20
C GLU A 31 -0.88 -10.20 -14.46
N GLU A 32 -0.76 -8.88 -14.70
CA GLU A 32 -0.03 -8.31 -15.84
C GLU A 32 1.50 -8.38 -15.66
N ASN A 33 2.00 -8.63 -14.44
CA ASN A 33 3.41 -8.81 -14.14
C ASN A 33 3.80 -10.30 -14.22
N GLU A 34 3.83 -10.89 -15.42
CA GLU A 34 4.37 -12.25 -15.62
C GLU A 34 5.84 -12.41 -15.15
N GLY A 35 6.55 -11.31 -14.83
CA GLY A 35 7.89 -11.28 -14.22
C GLY A 35 7.95 -10.78 -12.75
N GLY A 36 6.81 -10.43 -12.14
CA GLY A 36 6.72 -9.84 -10.80
C GLY A 36 7.25 -8.41 -10.69
N PHE A 37 6.82 -7.69 -9.64
CA PHE A 37 7.51 -6.47 -9.18
C PHE A 37 8.91 -6.88 -8.70
N SER A 38 9.89 -6.90 -9.60
CA SER A 38 11.27 -7.23 -9.21
C SER A 38 11.85 -6.06 -8.43
N LEU A 39 12.03 -6.29 -7.13
CA LEU A 39 12.82 -5.40 -6.30
C LEU A 39 14.27 -5.46 -6.77
N SER A 40 14.96 -4.31 -6.78
CA SER A 40 16.42 -4.29 -6.91
C SER A 40 17.06 -5.05 -5.72
N GLU A 41 18.31 -5.46 -5.87
CA GLU A 41 19.00 -6.16 -4.77
C GLU A 41 19.12 -5.28 -3.52
N GLU A 42 19.33 -3.97 -3.68
CA GLU A 42 19.34 -3.01 -2.59
C GLU A 42 17.98 -2.92 -1.89
N GLN A 43 16.89 -2.92 -2.67
CA GLN A 43 15.53 -2.91 -2.13
C GLN A 43 15.20 -4.20 -1.37
N LYS A 44 15.64 -5.36 -1.87
CA LYS A 44 15.50 -6.65 -1.17
C LYS A 44 16.28 -6.65 0.14
N GLN A 45 17.52 -6.18 0.13
CA GLN A 45 18.36 -6.09 1.32
C GLN A 45 17.74 -5.19 2.38
N GLU A 46 17.27 -4.00 2.00
CA GLU A 46 16.61 -3.09 2.94
C GLU A 46 15.30 -3.68 3.49
N MET A 47 14.51 -4.34 2.64
CA MET A 47 13.29 -5.01 3.08
C MET A 47 13.58 -6.13 4.09
N ASN A 48 14.60 -6.96 3.81
CA ASN A 48 15.04 -8.02 4.72
C ASN A 48 15.51 -7.44 6.06
N ARG A 49 16.35 -6.39 6.03
CA ARG A 49 16.82 -5.69 7.24
C ARG A 49 15.66 -5.19 8.09
N ARG A 50 14.62 -4.61 7.47
CA ARG A 50 13.42 -4.14 8.20
C ARG A 50 12.63 -5.28 8.82
N ILE A 51 12.43 -6.37 8.08
CA ILE A 51 11.72 -7.56 8.58
C ILE A 51 12.46 -8.15 9.78
N GLU A 52 13.79 -8.29 9.69
CA GLU A 52 14.63 -8.76 10.80
C GLU A 52 14.54 -7.83 12.00
N SER A 53 14.65 -6.52 11.79
CA SER A 53 14.56 -5.55 12.90
C SER A 53 13.21 -5.58 13.61
N ILE A 54 12.12 -5.85 12.88
CA ILE A 54 10.79 -6.04 13.47
C ILE A 54 10.73 -7.34 14.27
N LYS A 55 11.25 -8.46 13.72
CA LYS A 55 11.28 -9.75 14.41
C LYS A 55 12.11 -9.72 15.69
N GLU A 56 13.23 -9.01 15.67
CA GLU A 56 14.12 -8.84 16.81
C GLU A 56 13.62 -7.80 17.83
N GLY A 57 12.53 -7.08 17.52
CA GLY A 57 12.01 -6.01 18.37
C GLY A 57 12.93 -4.79 18.46
N THR A 58 13.92 -4.68 17.57
CA THR A 58 14.88 -3.56 17.51
C THR A 58 14.33 -2.40 16.67
N SER A 59 13.23 -2.62 15.94
CA SER A 59 12.49 -1.59 15.24
C SER A 59 11.23 -1.19 16.02
N SER A 60 11.03 0.11 16.19
CA SER A 60 9.75 0.66 16.63
C SER A 60 8.71 0.46 15.53
N THR A 61 7.73 -0.39 15.81
CA THR A 61 6.52 -0.49 15.00
C THR A 61 5.42 0.32 15.64
N PHE A 62 4.59 0.93 14.81
CA PHE A 62 3.37 1.60 15.25
C PHE A 62 2.19 0.78 14.74
N SER A 63 1.19 0.61 15.59
CA SER A 63 -0.12 0.13 15.19
C SER A 63 -0.72 1.08 14.15
N TRP A 64 -1.61 0.54 13.32
CA TRP A 64 -2.28 1.34 12.30
C TRP A 64 -3.13 2.45 12.93
N GLU A 65 -3.66 2.20 14.12
CA GLU A 65 -4.40 3.15 14.94
C GLU A 65 -3.51 4.34 15.35
N GLU A 66 -2.27 4.09 15.79
CA GLU A 66 -1.30 5.13 16.13
C GLU A 66 -0.92 5.98 14.90
N VAL A 67 -0.72 5.34 13.75
CA VAL A 67 -0.42 6.04 12.49
C VAL A 67 -1.59 6.95 12.09
N ILE A 68 -2.83 6.46 12.17
CA ILE A 68 -4.03 7.26 11.86
C ILE A 68 -4.18 8.43 12.84
N ALA A 69 -3.98 8.18 14.14
CA ALA A 69 -4.09 9.21 15.16
C ALA A 69 -3.06 10.33 14.95
N TYR A 70 -1.82 9.96 14.62
CA TYR A 70 -0.77 10.91 14.27
C TYR A 70 -1.14 11.74 13.04
N ALA A 71 -1.58 11.10 11.96
CA ALA A 71 -1.96 11.80 10.72
C ALA A 71 -3.10 12.80 10.93
N LYS A 72 -4.10 12.45 11.75
CA LYS A 72 -5.22 13.36 12.10
C LYS A 72 -4.81 14.52 13.00
N SER A 73 -3.80 14.33 13.84
CA SER A 73 -3.33 15.36 14.78
C SER A 73 -2.40 16.38 14.13
N ASN A 74 -1.92 16.11 12.91
CA ASN A 74 -0.98 16.94 12.14
C ASN A 74 -1.53 17.34 10.76
N ALA A 75 -2.84 17.19 10.54
CA ALA A 75 -3.56 17.67 9.36
C ALA A 75 -4.32 18.97 9.69
#